data_AF-A0A7C4QIU0-F1
#
_entry.id   AF-A0A7C4QIU0-F1
#
_cell.length_a   1.000
_cell.length_b   1.000
_cell.length_c   1.000
_cell.angle_alpha   90.00
_cell.angle_beta   90.00
_cell.angle_gamma   90.00
#
_symmetry.space_group_name_H-M   'P 1'
#
loop_
_entity.id
_entity.type
_entity.pdbx_description
1 polymer ?
#
loop_
_entity_poly.entity_id
_entity_poly.type
_entity_poly.pdbx_seq_one_letter_code
_entity_poly.pdbx_strand_id
1 'polypeptide(L)' 'MYFWALVVVIVYLVFMLSLGFYAAKYKIRTAEDLVLAGRRVGVLIVAASLAANNIGGGSTVGVAARAYGGWAVS' A
#
# COMPACT_ATOMS: atom_id res chain seq x y z
N MET A 1 21.32 -2.99 -15.64
CA MET A 1 20.67 -3.64 -14.47
C MET A 1 19.50 -2.82 -13.91
N TYR A 2 19.59 -1.49 -13.88
CA TYR A 2 18.56 -0.55 -13.39
C TYR A 2 17.35 -0.36 -14.31
N PHE A 3 17.50 -0.52 -15.63
CA PHE A 3 16.41 -0.34 -16.58
C PHE A 3 15.21 -1.25 -16.28
N TRP A 4 15.45 -2.53 -15.99
CA TRP A 4 14.39 -3.48 -15.62
C TRP A 4 13.69 -3.12 -14.31
N ALA A 5 14.42 -2.65 -13.31
CA ALA A 5 13.82 -2.20 -12.05
C ALA A 5 12.89 -0.99 -12.27
N LEU A 6 13.29 -0.03 -13.10
CA LEU A 6 12.46 1.12 -13.44
C LEU A 6 11.18 0.72 -14.17
N VAL A 7 11.26 -0.22 -15.11
CA VAL A 7 10.09 -0.74 -15.82
C VAL A 7 9.09 -1.35 -14.83
N VAL A 8 9.55 -2.17 -13.87
CA VAL A 8 8.69 -2.79 -12.85
C VAL A 8 8.01 -1.73 -11.98
N VAL A 9 8.76 -0.71 -11.54
CA VAL A 9 8.20 0.38 -10.71
C VAL A 9 7.15 1.17 -11.49
N ILE A 10 7.42 1.53 -12.74
CA ILE A 10 6.48 2.26 -13.59
C ILE A 10 5.20 1.44 -13.79
N VAL A 11 5.32 0.15 -14.08
CA VAL A 11 4.16 -0.75 -14.24
C VAL A 11 3.35 -0.83 -12.95
N TYR A 12 4.00 -0.95 -11.79
CA TYR A 12 3.32 -0.99 -10.49
C TYR A 12 2.52 0.29 -10.23
N LEU A 13 3.11 1.46 -10.50
CA LEU A 13 2.45 2.76 -10.30
C LEU A 13 1.25 2.93 -11.23
N VAL A 14 1.40 2.60 -12.51
CA VAL A 14 0.30 2.68 -13.48
C VAL A 14 -0.83 1.73 -13.09
N PHE A 15 -0.51 0.52 -12.64
CA PHE A 15 -1.49 -0.44 -12.17
C PHE A 15 -2.28 0.08 -10.96
N MET A 16 -1.60 0.60 -9.94
CA MET A 16 -2.24 1.17 -8.75
C MET A 16 -3.12 2.38 -9.09
N LEU A 17 -2.66 3.25 -9.99
CA LEU A 17 -3.44 4.40 -10.45
C LEU A 17 -4.69 3.97 -11.22
N SER A 18 -4.57 2.94 -12.08
CA SER A 18 -5.68 2.40 -12.86
C SER A 18 -6.75 1.78 -11.96
N LEU A 19 -6.35 1.06 -10.91
CA LEU A 19 -7.29 0.52 -9.91
C LEU A 19 -8.05 1.61 -9.16
N GLY A 20 -7.34 2.69 -8.78
CA GLY A 20 -7.96 3.86 -8.14
C GLY A 20 -8.97 4.55 -9.05
N PHE A 21 -8.63 4.75 -10.33
CA PHE A 21 -9.54 5.35 -11.31
C PHE A 21 -10.76 4.47 -11.59
N TYR A 22 -10.57 3.15 -11.69
CA TYR A 22 -11.66 2.20 -11.86
C TYR A 22 -12.60 2.20 -10.65
N ALA A 23 -12.05 2.17 -9.43
CA ALA A 23 -12.84 2.24 -8.20
C ALA A 23 -13.64 3.55 -8.10
N ALA A 24 -13.00 4.68 -8.42
CA ALA A 24 -13.64 6.00 -8.43
C ALA A 24 -14.80 6.07 -9.45
N LYS A 25 -14.59 5.54 -10.66
CA LYS A 25 -15.59 5.62 -11.72
C LYS A 25 -16.77 4.67 -11.54
N TYR A 26 -16.53 3.46 -11.01
CA TYR A 26 -17.55 2.41 -10.97
C TYR A 26 -18.18 2.17 -9.60
N LYS A 27 -17.47 2.42 -8.49
CA LYS A 27 -17.95 2.09 -7.14
C LYS A 27 -18.36 3.30 -6.30
N ILE A 28 -17.84 4.50 -6.57
CA ILE A 28 -18.07 5.67 -5.73
C ILE A 28 -19.22 6.50 -6.34
N ARG A 29 -20.41 6.41 -5.75
CA ARG A 29 -21.59 7.20 -6.15
C ARG A 29 -22.14 8.11 -5.04
N THR A 30 -21.76 7.86 -3.79
CA THR A 30 -22.24 8.59 -2.60
C THR A 30 -21.14 8.64 -1.55
N ALA A 31 -21.18 9.63 -0.64
CA ALA A 31 -20.17 9.80 0.42
C ALA A 31 -19.99 8.54 1.29
N GLU A 32 -21.05 7.76 1.50
CA GLU A 32 -20.99 6.51 2.26
C GLU A 32 -20.20 5.39 1.53
N ASP A 33 -20.23 5.36 0.19
CA ASP A 33 -19.40 4.44 -0.60
C ASP A 33 -17.92 4.89 -0.62
N LEU A 34 -17.65 6.19 -0.48
CA LEU A 34 -16.28 6.72 -0.37
C LEU A 34 -15.66 6.40 0.99
N VAL A 35 -16.41 6.60 2.07
CA VAL A 35 -15.87 6.53 3.45
C VAL A 35 -16.01 5.13 4.07
N LEU A 36 -17.12 4.44 3.81
CA LEU A 36 -17.42 3.13 4.39
C LEU A 36 -17.27 1.97 3.40
N ALA A 37 -16.89 2.25 2.14
CA ALA A 37 -16.92 1.28 1.05
C ALA A 37 -18.28 0.56 0.94
N GLY A 38 -19.36 1.27 1.33
CA GLY A 38 -20.73 0.76 1.37
C GLY A 38 -20.95 -0.37 2.37
N ARG A 39 -20.04 -0.57 3.36
CA ARG A 39 -20.12 -1.63 4.39
C ARG A 39 -20.11 -3.05 3.81
N ARG A 40 -19.49 -3.22 2.64
CA ARG A 40 -19.40 -4.51 1.91
C ARG A 40 -18.02 -5.17 2.02
N VAL A 41 -17.09 -4.54 2.74
CA VAL A 41 -15.71 -5.02 2.84
C VAL A 41 -15.60 -6.02 4.00
N GLY A 42 -15.23 -7.26 3.68
CA GLY A 42 -15.10 -8.33 4.68
C GLY A 42 -13.97 -8.06 5.68
N VAL A 43 -14.11 -8.61 6.89
CA VAL A 43 -13.20 -8.39 8.04
C VAL A 43 -11.73 -8.69 7.71
N LEU A 44 -11.47 -9.74 6.91
CA LEU A 44 -10.11 -10.10 6.51
C LEU A 44 -9.43 -9.03 5.64
N ILE A 45 -10.17 -8.42 4.72
CA ILE A 45 -9.65 -7.35 3.86
C ILE A 45 -9.39 -6.09 4.69
N VAL A 46 -10.27 -5.79 5.64
CA VAL A 46 -10.08 -4.66 6.57
C VAL A 46 -8.83 -4.87 7.42
N ALA A 47 -8.65 -6.05 8.00
CA ALA A 47 -7.48 -6.38 8.82
C ALA A 47 -6.18 -6.32 8.00
N ALA A 48 -6.17 -6.89 6.79
CA ALA A 48 -5.02 -6.83 5.90
C ALA A 48 -4.69 -5.39 5.46
N SER A 49 -5.70 -4.59 5.11
CA SER A 49 -5.52 -3.17 4.77
C SER A 49 -4.98 -2.37 5.96
N LEU A 50 -5.44 -2.66 7.18
CA LEU A 50 -4.96 -2.00 8.40
C LEU A 50 -3.51 -2.38 8.70
N ALA A 51 -3.15 -3.65 8.57
CA ALA A 51 -1.77 -4.12 8.72
C ALA A 51 -0.85 -3.46 7.67
N ALA A 52 -1.29 -3.39 6.41
CA ALA A 52 -0.56 -2.69 5.35
C ALA A 52 -0.39 -1.20 5.65
N ASN A 53 -1.39 -0.53 6.23
CA ASN A 53 -1.31 0.89 6.59
C ASN A 53 -0.32 1.16 7.75
N ASN A 54 -0.06 0.16 8.60
CA ASN A 54 0.93 0.23 9.67
C ASN A 54 2.36 -0.14 9.19
N ILE A 55 2.50 -0.80 8.03
CA ILE A 55 3.79 -1.17 7.45
C ILE A 55 4.09 -0.24 6.28
N GLY A 56 4.94 0.76 6.53
CA GLY A 56 5.36 1.74 5.53
C GLY A 56 6.84 1.63 5.14
N GLY A 57 7.25 2.46 4.19
CA GLY A 57 8.67 2.60 3.81
C GLY A 57 9.56 3.02 4.98
N GLY A 58 9.05 3.90 5.86
CA GLY A 58 9.74 4.29 7.10
C GLY A 58 9.90 3.14 8.09
N SER A 59 8.90 2.28 8.26
CA SER A 59 9.01 1.08 9.09
C SER A 59 10.06 0.14 8.50
N THR A 60 9.95 -0.23 7.22
CA THR A 60 10.85 -1.21 6.58
C THR A 60 12.31 -0.75 6.55
N VAL A 61 12.57 0.51 6.18
CA VAL A 61 13.92 1.08 6.18
C VAL A 61 14.42 1.34 7.60
N GLY A 62 13.54 1.73 8.52
CA GLY A 62 13.86 2.03 9.91
C GLY A 62 14.18 0.81 10.77
N VAL A 63 13.44 -0.31 10.65
CA VAL A 63 13.84 -1.57 11.30
C VAL A 63 15.08 -2.16 10.66
N ALA A 64 15.26 -2.04 9.34
CA ALA A 64 16.51 -2.43 8.71
C ALA A 64 17.68 -1.63 9.28
N ALA A 65 17.56 -0.30 9.35
CA ALA A 65 18.58 0.57 9.93
C ALA A 65 18.84 0.27 11.42
N ARG A 66 17.82 -0.05 12.23
CA ARG A 66 18.00 -0.49 13.62
C ARG A 66 18.64 -1.87 13.73
N ALA A 67 18.33 -2.80 12.84
CA ALA A 67 18.95 -4.13 12.82
C ALA A 67 20.44 -4.01 12.44
N TYR A 68 20.78 -3.23 11.42
CA TYR A 68 22.17 -3.01 11.02
C TYR A 68 22.94 -2.09 11.98
N GLY A 69 22.28 -1.09 12.59
CA GLY A 69 22.90 -0.17 13.54
C GLY A 69 23.02 -0.70 14.97
N GLY A 70 22.09 -1.58 15.40
CA GLY A 70 22.09 -2.20 16.72
C GLY A 70 22.91 -3.49 16.83
N TRP A 71 23.17 -4.19 15.72
CA TRP A 71 24.11 -5.33 15.67
C TRP A 71 25.58 -4.91 15.58
N ALA A 72 25.88 -3.62 15.34
CA ALA A 72 27.24 -3.09 15.23
C ALA A 72 27.76 -2.44 16.52
N VAL A 73 27.00 -2.50 17.62
CA VAL A 73 27.41 -2.05 18.95
C VAL A 73 27.22 -3.16 19.97
N SER A 74 28.22 -4.04 20.06
CA SER A 74 28.60 -4.67 21.32
C SER A 74 29.30 -3.64 22.21
#